data_AF-A0A7W1I937-F1
#
_entry.id   AF-A0A7W1I937-F1
#
_cell.length_a   1.000
_cell.length_b   1.000
_cell.length_c   1.000
_cell.angle_alpha   90.00
_cell.angle_beta   90.00
_cell.angle_gamma   90.00
#
_symmetry.space_group_name_H-M   'P 1'
#
loop_
_entity.id
_entity.type
_entity.pdbx_description
1 polymer ?
#
loop_
_entity_poly.entity_id
_entity_poly.type
_entity_poly.pdbx_seq_one_letter_code
_entity_poly.pdbx_strand_id
1 'polypeptide(L)'
;VLRQAALAEPTVQFRTGVGVDGLTSSAPGRIDGAALHTGERVEGDVVIASTGRRGDVPGWLDAHGIAVPETVRESGLMYLTRWYRLPPTRDFDLAKLGGDLQFVKYLAVPGDGHTLSVTLAIRPDDKDLRNALSAAAGFEAACRALPGPDQFFTGEPLEPIGDVRPMTGLLNRVRRFSDDNGEPTVLGFHAIGDAHTCTNPLYGRGCSLAMVQAVLLADATAANPGDPHRRAVDYEAACKREVEPWFDVSVQMDKAGADPTGFVADGGAGNRMAALFVAAATDPIIGRGLARFWNLLATPADMMTDGELLNRMAEVMANPDAYPVPEREGPSRTQLLATLEAA
;
A
#
# COMPACT_ATOMS: atom_id res chain seq x y z
N VAL A 1 -0.17 7.82 17.08
CA VAL A 1 -0.80 6.92 18.08
C VAL A 1 0.04 5.68 18.37
N LEU A 2 0.27 4.77 17.40
CA LEU A 2 0.96 3.49 17.63
C LEU A 2 2.34 3.60 18.33
N ARG A 3 3.20 4.53 17.90
CA ARG A 3 4.50 4.74 18.57
C ARG A 3 4.36 5.10 20.05
N GLN A 4 3.35 5.91 20.40
CA GLN A 4 3.13 6.30 21.80
C GLN A 4 2.59 5.12 22.62
N ALA A 5 1.73 4.28 22.03
CA ALA A 5 1.31 3.04 22.67
C ALA A 5 2.51 2.13 22.95
N ALA A 6 3.37 1.89 21.95
CA ALA A 6 4.56 1.08 22.14
C ALA A 6 5.56 1.67 23.15
N LEU A 7 5.70 2.99 23.23
CA LEU A 7 6.53 3.65 24.26
C LEU A 7 5.97 3.50 25.67
N ALA A 8 4.66 3.29 25.81
CA ALA A 8 4.01 3.06 27.10
C ALA A 8 4.13 1.60 27.55
N GLU A 9 4.52 0.67 26.68
CA GLU A 9 4.70 -0.73 27.02
C GLU A 9 5.98 -0.93 27.85
N PRO A 10 5.89 -1.41 29.10
CA PRO A 10 7.03 -1.48 30.02
C PRO A 10 8.12 -2.46 29.58
N THR A 11 7.78 -3.40 28.71
CA THR A 11 8.70 -4.42 28.18
C THR A 11 9.36 -4.00 26.87
N VAL A 12 9.00 -2.84 26.30
CA VAL A 12 9.54 -2.36 25.03
C VAL A 12 10.59 -1.28 25.29
N GLN A 13 11.80 -1.51 24.80
CA GLN A 13 12.87 -0.51 24.82
C GLN A 13 13.05 0.11 23.44
N PHE A 14 12.99 1.44 23.37
CA PHE A 14 13.28 2.19 22.15
C PHE A 14 14.69 2.72 22.17
N ARG A 15 15.47 2.40 21.13
CA ARG A 15 16.75 3.03 20.83
C ARG A 15 16.61 3.84 19.53
N THR A 16 16.71 5.16 19.61
CA THR A 16 16.56 6.06 18.45
C THR A 16 17.89 6.68 18.06
N GLY A 17 18.06 7.03 16.77
CA GLY A 17 19.34 7.54 16.25
C GLY A 17 20.41 6.47 16.07
N VAL A 18 20.04 5.20 16.26
CA VAL A 18 20.91 4.04 16.12
C VAL A 18 20.41 3.19 14.96
N GLY A 19 21.27 2.99 13.97
CA GLY A 19 21.00 2.18 12.79
C GLY A 19 21.52 0.76 12.97
N VAL A 20 20.87 -0.18 12.30
CA VAL A 20 21.32 -1.57 12.18
C VAL A 20 22.09 -1.69 10.88
N ASP A 21 23.33 -2.19 10.96
CA ASP A 21 24.21 -2.38 9.79
C ASP A 21 24.20 -3.82 9.29
N GLY A 22 23.79 -4.78 10.12
CA GLY A 22 23.67 -6.18 9.71
C GLY A 22 23.18 -7.09 10.84
N LEU A 23 23.19 -8.39 10.54
CA LEU A 23 22.74 -9.45 11.45
C LEU A 23 23.94 -10.17 12.07
N THR A 24 23.73 -10.83 13.21
CA THR A 24 24.71 -11.74 13.82
C THR A 24 24.22 -13.18 13.80
N SER A 25 25.17 -14.11 13.79
CA SER A 25 24.92 -15.54 13.74
C SER A 25 26.00 -16.32 14.50
N SER A 26 25.59 -17.20 15.41
CA SER A 26 26.46 -18.15 16.09
C SER A 26 26.59 -19.49 15.35
N ALA A 27 25.71 -19.77 14.38
CA ALA A 27 25.66 -21.04 13.66
C ALA A 27 25.05 -20.85 12.25
N PRO A 28 25.51 -21.60 11.23
CA PRO A 28 24.98 -21.49 9.87
C PRO A 28 23.46 -21.59 9.82
N GLY A 29 22.82 -20.67 9.09
CA GLY A 29 21.36 -20.64 8.92
C GLY A 29 20.57 -20.11 10.13
N ARG A 30 21.22 -19.71 11.23
CA ARG A 30 20.56 -19.16 12.43
C ARG A 30 21.02 -17.74 12.72
N ILE A 31 20.07 -16.81 12.80
CA ILE A 31 20.28 -15.44 13.24
C ILE A 31 19.93 -15.33 14.73
N ASP A 32 20.74 -14.59 15.49
CA ASP A 32 20.62 -14.45 16.94
C ASP A 32 20.88 -13.03 17.46
N GLY A 33 20.90 -12.06 16.55
CA GLY A 33 21.08 -10.66 16.91
C GLY A 33 21.32 -9.75 15.72
N ALA A 34 21.66 -8.52 16.05
CA ALA A 34 21.93 -7.45 15.10
C ALA A 34 23.19 -6.66 15.49
N ALA A 35 23.95 -6.22 14.49
CA ALA A 35 25.06 -5.30 14.64
C ALA A 35 24.57 -3.88 14.39
N LEU A 36 24.86 -2.97 15.32
CA LEU A 36 24.54 -1.55 15.21
C LEU A 36 25.69 -0.79 14.55
N HIS A 37 25.42 0.39 13.97
CA HIS A 37 26.44 1.25 13.37
C HIS A 37 27.54 1.71 14.34
N THR A 38 27.27 1.62 15.64
CA THR A 38 28.22 1.94 16.71
C THR A 38 29.24 0.83 16.94
N GLY A 39 29.08 -0.33 16.29
CA GLY A 39 29.84 -1.55 16.54
C GLY A 39 29.28 -2.41 17.68
N GLU A 40 28.25 -1.93 18.40
CA GLU A 40 27.54 -2.71 19.42
C GLU A 40 26.79 -3.89 18.78
N ARG A 41 26.74 -5.03 19.49
CA ARG A 41 25.89 -6.17 19.15
C ARG A 41 24.71 -6.23 20.11
N VAL A 42 23.51 -6.41 19.55
CA VAL A 42 22.30 -6.66 20.30
C VAL A 42 21.88 -8.09 20.05
N GLU A 43 21.90 -8.91 21.10
CA GLU A 43 21.46 -10.31 21.06
C GLU A 43 19.92 -10.39 21.09
N GLY A 44 19.38 -11.40 20.42
CA GLY A 44 17.95 -11.69 20.42
C GLY A 44 17.63 -13.05 19.82
N ASP A 45 16.80 -13.84 20.51
CA ASP A 45 16.34 -15.15 20.04
C ASP A 45 15.46 -15.07 18.79
N VAL A 46 14.86 -13.89 18.56
CA VAL A 46 14.04 -13.56 17.40
C VAL A 46 14.39 -12.15 16.94
N VAL A 47 14.94 -12.05 15.74
CA VAL A 47 15.24 -10.77 15.06
C VAL A 47 14.17 -10.51 14.02
N ILE A 48 13.54 -9.32 14.08
CA ILE A 48 12.44 -8.95 13.19
C ILE A 48 12.83 -7.74 12.35
N ALA A 49 12.95 -7.92 11.03
CA ALA A 49 13.13 -6.82 10.10
C ALA A 49 11.78 -6.14 9.82
N SER A 50 11.61 -4.93 10.36
CA SER A 50 10.48 -4.02 10.11
C SER A 50 10.92 -2.73 9.39
N THR A 51 11.98 -2.84 8.58
CA THR A 51 12.70 -1.73 7.92
C THR A 51 11.98 -1.11 6.72
N GLY A 52 10.76 -1.55 6.44
CA GLY A 52 9.96 -1.12 5.31
C GLY A 52 10.59 -1.44 3.94
N ARG A 53 10.05 -0.84 2.88
CA ARG A 53 10.39 -1.22 1.49
C ARG A 53 11.85 -0.98 1.10
N ARG A 54 12.54 -0.07 1.79
CA ARG A 54 13.94 0.30 1.49
C ARG A 54 14.96 -0.51 2.31
N GLY A 55 14.50 -1.38 3.21
CA GLY A 55 15.39 -2.24 3.97
C GLY A 55 16.07 -3.30 3.11
N ASP A 56 17.38 -3.44 3.29
CA ASP A 56 18.24 -4.38 2.59
C ASP A 56 18.32 -5.74 3.29
N VAL A 57 17.14 -6.33 3.55
CA VAL A 57 17.04 -7.68 4.12
C VAL A 57 17.82 -8.72 3.29
N PRO A 58 17.79 -8.70 1.93
CA PRO A 58 18.59 -9.61 1.14
C PRO A 58 20.09 -9.44 1.39
N GLY A 59 20.63 -8.22 1.38
CA GLY A 59 22.05 -7.98 1.65
C GLY A 59 22.46 -8.40 3.07
N TRP A 60 21.59 -8.18 4.06
CA TRP A 60 21.84 -8.62 5.43
C TRP A 60 21.94 -10.15 5.58
N LEU A 61 21.12 -10.91 4.85
CA LEU A 61 21.10 -12.37 4.91
C LEU A 61 22.16 -13.01 4.00
N ASP A 62 22.47 -12.38 2.85
CA ASP A 62 23.53 -12.81 1.92
C ASP A 62 24.90 -12.83 2.60
N ALA A 63 25.17 -11.87 3.49
CA ALA A 63 26.39 -11.83 4.32
C ALA A 63 26.58 -13.08 5.21
N HIS A 64 25.51 -13.86 5.43
CA HIS A 64 25.52 -15.14 6.17
C HIS A 64 25.34 -16.36 5.24
N GLY A 65 25.46 -16.17 3.92
CA GLY A 65 25.27 -17.22 2.92
C GLY A 65 23.82 -17.64 2.69
N ILE A 66 22.86 -16.79 3.07
CA ILE A 66 21.43 -17.07 2.97
C ILE A 66 20.83 -16.24 1.84
N ALA A 67 20.42 -16.90 0.76
CA ALA A 67 19.75 -16.24 -0.35
C ALA A 67 18.29 -15.91 0.01
N VAL A 68 17.84 -14.72 -0.39
CA VAL A 68 16.44 -14.28 -0.27
C VAL A 68 15.90 -13.96 -1.65
N PRO A 69 15.32 -14.93 -2.37
CA PRO A 69 14.73 -14.69 -3.67
C PRO A 69 13.63 -13.63 -3.60
N GLU A 70 13.63 -12.71 -4.55
CA GLU A 70 12.61 -11.65 -4.66
C GLU A 70 11.85 -11.77 -5.98
N THR A 71 10.52 -11.65 -5.93
CA THR A 71 9.71 -11.37 -7.11
C THR A 71 9.30 -9.92 -7.08
N VAL A 72 9.81 -9.11 -8.03
CA VAL A 72 9.53 -7.66 -8.12
C VAL A 72 8.71 -7.37 -9.38
N ARG A 73 7.71 -6.49 -9.24
CA ARG A 73 6.89 -5.96 -10.34
C ARG A 73 6.73 -4.45 -10.16
N GLU A 74 7.20 -3.66 -11.11
CA GLU A 74 7.01 -2.20 -11.08
C GLU A 74 5.56 -1.84 -11.39
N SER A 75 5.06 -0.79 -10.73
CA SER A 75 3.66 -0.33 -10.87
C SER A 75 3.45 0.75 -11.93
N GLY A 76 4.54 1.27 -12.53
CA GLY A 76 4.45 2.26 -13.61
C GLY A 76 3.95 3.65 -13.18
N LEU A 77 3.96 3.96 -11.88
CA LEU A 77 3.53 5.25 -11.33
C LEU A 77 4.62 5.91 -10.48
N MET A 78 4.54 7.23 -10.38
CA MET A 78 5.24 8.01 -9.36
C MET A 78 4.27 8.91 -8.61
N TYR A 79 4.54 9.15 -7.34
CA TYR A 79 3.76 10.06 -6.51
C TYR A 79 4.47 11.38 -6.35
N LEU A 80 3.68 12.44 -6.32
CA LEU A 80 4.04 13.74 -5.81
C LEU A 80 3.09 13.99 -4.64
N THR A 81 3.64 14.12 -3.43
CA THR A 81 2.83 14.31 -2.22
C THR A 81 3.26 15.58 -1.52
N ARG A 82 2.30 16.34 -1.01
CA ARG A 82 2.54 17.45 -0.10
C ARG A 82 1.55 17.41 1.05
N TRP A 83 2.02 17.81 2.21
CA TRP A 83 1.22 17.88 3.43
C TRP A 83 0.90 19.32 3.76
N TYR A 84 -0.24 19.55 4.40
CA TYR A 84 -0.72 20.85 4.82
C TYR A 84 -1.30 20.77 6.24
N ARG A 85 -1.38 21.90 6.93
CA ARG A 85 -2.20 22.07 8.13
C ARG A 85 -3.64 22.32 7.71
N LEU A 86 -4.56 21.57 8.32
CA LEU A 86 -5.99 21.68 8.08
C LEU A 86 -6.64 22.48 9.21
N PRO A 87 -7.38 23.57 8.93
CA PRO A 87 -8.08 24.32 9.97
C PRO A 87 -9.08 23.44 10.75
N PRO A 88 -9.23 23.62 12.07
CA PRO A 88 -10.02 22.73 12.92
C PRO A 88 -11.53 22.79 12.67
N THR A 89 -12.05 23.81 12.00
CA THR A 89 -13.49 24.11 11.91
C THR A 89 -14.07 23.91 10.50
N ARG A 90 -13.43 23.11 9.66
CA ARG A 90 -13.85 22.95 8.27
C ARG A 90 -14.53 21.60 8.08
N ASP A 91 -15.82 21.64 7.75
CA ASP A 91 -16.54 20.45 7.27
C ASP A 91 -16.11 20.17 5.83
N PHE A 92 -15.89 18.89 5.52
CA PHE A 92 -15.51 18.40 4.20
C PHE A 92 -16.26 17.10 3.88
N ASP A 93 -16.51 16.89 2.60
CA ASP A 93 -17.15 15.68 2.09
C ASP A 93 -16.13 14.53 2.03
N LEU A 94 -16.20 13.67 3.04
CA LEU A 94 -15.39 12.46 3.13
C LEU A 94 -15.70 11.42 2.04
N ALA A 95 -16.84 11.52 1.36
CA ALA A 95 -17.17 10.63 0.25
C ALA A 95 -16.39 10.96 -1.03
N LYS A 96 -15.87 12.19 -1.15
CA LYS A 96 -15.19 12.68 -2.36
C LYS A 96 -13.81 13.26 -2.06
N LEU A 97 -12.87 12.38 -1.73
CA LEU A 97 -11.49 12.75 -1.41
C LEU A 97 -10.53 12.72 -2.60
N GLY A 98 -10.92 12.08 -3.70
CA GLY A 98 -10.02 11.85 -4.83
C GLY A 98 -10.71 11.25 -6.04
N GLY A 99 -9.90 10.95 -7.06
CA GLY A 99 -10.40 10.46 -8.33
C GLY A 99 -9.29 10.04 -9.28
N ASP A 100 -9.71 9.63 -10.48
CA ASP A 100 -8.84 9.13 -11.54
C ASP A 100 -9.27 9.70 -12.89
N LEU A 101 -8.39 10.50 -13.49
CA LEU A 101 -8.57 11.10 -14.81
C LEU A 101 -7.76 10.36 -15.89
N GLN A 102 -7.28 9.14 -15.60
CA GLN A 102 -6.46 8.26 -16.45
C GLN A 102 -5.03 8.75 -16.74
N PHE A 103 -4.81 10.07 -16.75
CA PHE A 103 -3.49 10.69 -16.84
C PHE A 103 -2.94 11.13 -15.47
N VAL A 104 -3.84 11.33 -14.49
CA VAL A 104 -3.51 11.62 -13.09
C VAL A 104 -4.52 10.95 -12.18
N LYS A 105 -4.01 10.30 -11.14
CA LYS A 105 -4.81 9.84 -10.00
C LYS A 105 -4.50 10.74 -8.83
N TYR A 106 -5.48 11.02 -7.99
CA TYR A 106 -5.28 11.99 -6.92
C TYR A 106 -6.12 11.65 -5.71
N LEU A 107 -5.60 12.02 -4.55
CA LEU A 107 -6.27 11.81 -3.27
C LEU A 107 -5.83 12.88 -2.28
N ALA A 108 -6.78 13.50 -1.60
CA ALA A 108 -6.59 14.43 -0.51
C ALA A 108 -7.19 13.81 0.76
N VAL A 109 -6.35 13.39 1.71
CA VAL A 109 -6.75 12.66 2.91
C VAL A 109 -6.53 13.52 4.14
N PRO A 110 -7.59 13.96 4.84
CA PRO A 110 -7.50 14.51 6.18
C PRO A 110 -6.93 13.47 7.14
N GLY A 111 -5.96 13.87 7.94
CA GLY A 111 -5.33 13.04 8.96
C GLY A 111 -5.43 13.66 10.35
N ASP A 112 -5.12 12.86 11.36
CA ASP A 112 -5.00 13.30 12.74
C ASP A 112 -4.05 14.51 12.89
N GLY A 113 -4.19 15.23 13.99
CA GLY A 113 -3.31 16.38 14.30
C GLY A 113 -3.47 17.54 13.32
N HIS A 114 -4.67 17.71 12.75
CA HIS A 114 -5.01 18.80 11.84
C HIS A 114 -4.08 18.81 10.61
N THR A 115 -3.92 17.64 9.98
CA THR A 115 -3.09 17.49 8.79
C THR A 115 -3.92 17.10 7.58
N LEU A 116 -3.46 17.48 6.40
CA LEU A 116 -3.99 17.06 5.12
C LEU A 116 -2.83 16.54 4.29
N SER A 117 -2.93 15.30 3.80
CA SER A 117 -2.00 14.76 2.81
C SER A 117 -2.66 14.82 1.44
N VAL A 118 -2.04 15.50 0.48
CA VAL A 118 -2.49 15.44 -0.92
C VAL A 118 -1.45 14.72 -1.74
N THR A 119 -1.87 13.72 -2.49
CA THR A 119 -1.00 12.91 -3.36
C THR A 119 -1.55 12.92 -4.77
N LEU A 120 -0.69 13.24 -5.73
CA LEU A 120 -0.94 13.17 -7.17
C LEU A 120 -0.04 12.07 -7.75
N ALA A 121 -0.63 11.08 -8.40
CA ALA A 121 0.07 10.00 -9.07
C ALA A 121 -0.01 10.16 -10.58
N ILE A 122 1.15 10.18 -11.21
CA ILE A 122 1.31 10.30 -12.67
C ILE A 122 2.23 9.20 -13.19
N ARG A 123 2.28 9.04 -14.51
CA ARG A 123 3.28 8.17 -15.13
C ARG A 123 4.68 8.80 -15.01
N PRO A 124 5.73 8.02 -14.70
CA PRO A 124 7.09 8.55 -14.56
C PRO A 124 7.66 9.23 -15.81
N ASP A 125 7.15 8.87 -17.00
CA ASP A 125 7.57 9.38 -18.30
C ASP A 125 6.79 10.63 -18.76
N ASP A 126 5.72 11.02 -18.06
CA ASP A 126 5.01 12.29 -18.30
C ASP A 126 5.81 13.47 -17.72
N LYS A 127 6.82 13.89 -18.47
CA LYS A 127 7.75 14.97 -18.07
C LYS A 127 7.04 16.30 -17.88
N ASP A 128 5.99 16.59 -18.64
CA ASP A 128 5.26 17.86 -18.56
C ASP A 128 4.57 17.96 -17.20
N LEU A 129 3.77 16.95 -16.83
CA LEU A 129 3.10 16.91 -15.53
C LEU A 129 4.12 16.83 -14.40
N ARG A 130 5.17 16.02 -14.55
CA ARG A 130 6.21 15.91 -13.51
C ARG A 130 6.85 17.26 -13.22
N ASN A 131 7.23 18.01 -14.24
CA ASN A 131 7.87 19.32 -14.08
C ASN A 131 6.89 20.31 -13.46
N ALA A 132 5.67 20.40 -13.98
CA ALA A 132 4.65 21.33 -13.50
C ALA A 132 4.23 21.06 -12.04
N LEU A 133 4.09 19.78 -11.66
CA LEU A 133 3.62 19.38 -10.32
C LEU A 133 4.74 19.32 -9.28
N SER A 134 6.02 19.40 -9.67
CA SER A 134 7.13 19.38 -8.70
C SER A 134 7.28 20.70 -7.94
N ALA A 135 6.77 21.81 -8.50
CA ALA A 135 6.76 23.10 -7.84
C ALA A 135 5.49 23.27 -7.01
N ALA A 136 5.59 23.96 -5.86
CA ALA A 136 4.46 24.20 -4.96
C ALA A 136 3.27 24.90 -5.65
N ALA A 137 3.53 25.90 -6.50
CA ALA A 137 2.49 26.64 -7.22
C ALA A 137 1.69 25.73 -8.16
N GLY A 138 2.37 24.96 -9.02
CA GLY A 138 1.70 24.01 -9.92
C GLY A 138 1.01 22.88 -9.16
N PHE A 139 1.60 22.39 -8.07
CA PHE A 139 0.94 21.38 -7.23
C PHE A 139 -0.38 21.91 -6.64
N GLU A 140 -0.40 23.10 -6.06
CA GLU A 140 -1.62 23.70 -5.49
C GLU A 140 -2.63 24.11 -6.57
N ALA A 141 -2.16 24.57 -7.74
CA ALA A 141 -3.03 24.85 -8.89
C ALA A 141 -3.76 23.58 -9.34
N ALA A 142 -3.05 22.44 -9.39
CA ALA A 142 -3.69 21.15 -9.63
C ALA A 142 -4.71 20.80 -8.56
N CYS A 143 -4.36 20.98 -7.28
CA CYS A 143 -5.29 20.69 -6.18
C CYS A 143 -6.59 21.51 -6.27
N ARG A 144 -6.53 22.77 -6.71
CA ARG A 144 -7.72 23.61 -6.92
C ARG A 144 -8.56 23.21 -8.12
N ALA A 145 -7.97 22.56 -9.13
CA ALA A 145 -8.64 22.16 -10.35
C ALA A 145 -9.24 20.74 -10.29
N LEU A 146 -8.82 19.92 -9.32
CA LEU A 146 -9.21 18.51 -9.21
C LEU A 146 -10.39 18.34 -8.25
N PRO A 147 -11.51 17.70 -8.67
CA PRO A 147 -12.69 17.49 -7.82
C PRO A 147 -12.37 16.63 -6.59
N GLY A 148 -12.71 17.10 -5.41
CA GLY A 148 -12.37 16.44 -4.15
C GLY A 148 -11.23 17.17 -3.45
N PRO A 149 -9.99 17.23 -3.99
CA PRO A 149 -8.97 18.12 -3.45
C PRO A 149 -9.39 19.59 -3.39
N ASP A 150 -10.09 20.09 -4.42
CA ASP A 150 -10.53 21.49 -4.54
C ASP A 150 -11.25 22.01 -3.28
N GLN A 151 -12.05 21.19 -2.62
CA GLN A 151 -12.78 21.55 -1.40
C GLN A 151 -11.87 22.03 -0.26
N PHE A 152 -10.62 21.58 -0.23
CA PHE A 152 -9.63 21.97 0.79
C PHE A 152 -8.89 23.27 0.43
N PHE A 153 -8.82 23.62 -0.86
CA PHE A 153 -8.09 24.77 -1.38
C PHE A 153 -9.00 25.93 -1.81
N THR A 154 -10.29 25.85 -1.50
CA THR A 154 -11.22 26.98 -1.55
C THR A 154 -11.03 27.84 -0.29
N GLY A 155 -10.93 29.17 -0.39
CA GLY A 155 -10.77 30.04 0.79
C GLY A 155 -9.31 30.34 1.16
N GLU A 156 -9.01 30.39 2.47
CA GLU A 156 -7.68 30.80 2.94
C GLU A 156 -6.59 29.80 2.54
N PRO A 157 -5.38 30.27 2.16
CA PRO A 157 -4.25 29.39 1.86
C PRO A 157 -3.93 28.46 3.03
N LEU A 158 -3.76 27.18 2.74
CA LEU A 158 -3.32 26.20 3.74
C LEU A 158 -1.83 26.34 4.03
N GLU A 159 -1.44 26.26 5.30
CA GLU A 159 -0.03 26.26 5.68
C GLU A 159 0.63 24.94 5.26
N PRO A 160 1.67 24.95 4.42
CA PRO A 160 2.32 23.73 3.96
C PRO A 160 3.26 23.14 5.01
N ILE A 161 3.27 21.81 5.11
CA ILE A 161 4.22 21.03 5.90
C ILE A 161 5.31 20.53 4.96
N GLY A 162 6.21 21.45 4.60
CA GLY A 162 7.34 21.21 3.69
C GLY A 162 7.00 21.28 2.20
N ASP A 163 7.98 20.90 1.38
CA ASP A 163 7.90 20.92 -0.08
C ASP A 163 7.17 19.71 -0.66
N VAL A 164 6.87 19.76 -1.96
CA VAL A 164 6.37 18.61 -2.72
C VAL A 164 7.42 17.51 -2.71
N ARG A 165 7.05 16.32 -2.25
CA ARG A 165 7.94 15.16 -2.15
C ARG A 165 7.63 14.14 -3.25
N PRO A 166 8.57 13.90 -4.19
CA PRO A 166 8.41 12.84 -5.16
C PRO A 166 8.74 11.48 -4.53
N MET A 167 7.97 10.45 -4.91
CA MET A 167 8.25 9.06 -4.62
C MET A 167 8.18 8.25 -5.91
N THR A 168 9.35 7.79 -6.37
CA THR A 168 9.52 6.97 -7.57
C THR A 168 9.85 5.52 -7.20
N GLY A 169 9.90 4.65 -8.21
CA GLY A 169 10.19 3.22 -8.02
C GLY A 169 9.12 2.55 -7.16
N LEU A 170 7.85 2.86 -7.45
CA LEU A 170 6.71 2.20 -6.84
C LEU A 170 6.61 0.79 -7.41
N LEU A 171 6.60 -0.20 -6.53
CA LEU A 171 6.70 -1.60 -6.89
C LEU A 171 5.84 -2.47 -5.98
N ASN A 172 5.52 -3.65 -6.47
CA ASN A 172 5.08 -4.78 -5.69
C ASN A 172 6.28 -5.73 -5.53
N ARG A 173 6.49 -6.28 -4.35
CA ARG A 173 7.53 -7.26 -4.08
C ARG A 173 7.07 -8.29 -3.06
N VAL A 174 7.45 -9.54 -3.29
CA VAL A 174 7.43 -10.59 -2.27
C VAL A 174 8.84 -11.18 -2.15
N ARG A 175 9.29 -11.39 -0.91
CA ARG A 175 10.53 -12.07 -0.56
C ARG A 175 10.24 -13.48 -0.07
N ARG A 176 11.15 -14.43 -0.35
CA ARG A 176 11.00 -15.83 0.05
C ARG A 176 11.98 -16.17 1.17
N PHE A 177 11.45 -16.68 2.27
CA PHE A 177 12.19 -17.16 3.44
C PHE A 177 12.03 -18.68 3.66
N SER A 178 11.47 -19.36 2.66
CA SER A 178 11.35 -20.82 2.60
C SER A 178 11.76 -21.32 1.21
N ASP A 179 12.23 -22.56 1.14
CA ASP A 179 12.52 -23.25 -0.10
C ASP A 179 11.25 -23.79 -0.78
N ASP A 180 11.42 -24.48 -1.91
CA ASP A 180 10.30 -25.05 -2.69
C ASP A 180 9.55 -26.17 -1.96
N ASN A 181 10.15 -26.77 -0.91
CA ASN A 181 9.51 -27.78 -0.06
C ASN A 181 8.78 -27.15 1.13
N GLY A 182 8.89 -25.83 1.31
CA GLY A 182 8.34 -25.10 2.46
C GLY A 182 9.26 -25.12 3.69
N GLU A 183 10.50 -25.55 3.54
CA GLU A 183 11.48 -25.54 4.64
C GLU A 183 12.08 -24.13 4.82
N PRO A 184 12.17 -23.59 6.05
CA PRO A 184 12.74 -22.27 6.29
C PRO A 184 14.21 -22.18 5.83
N THR A 185 14.56 -21.12 5.10
CA THR A 185 15.95 -20.86 4.69
C THR A 185 16.76 -20.14 5.76
N VAL A 186 16.09 -19.59 6.78
CA VAL A 186 16.70 -18.91 7.93
C VAL A 186 15.89 -19.18 9.20
N LEU A 187 16.59 -19.41 10.30
CA LEU A 187 16.01 -19.53 11.64
C LEU A 187 16.36 -18.31 12.51
N GLY A 188 15.47 -17.95 13.44
CA GLY A 188 15.68 -16.83 14.35
C GLY A 188 15.51 -15.44 13.70
N PHE A 189 15.21 -15.36 12.41
CA PHE A 189 14.93 -14.13 11.69
C PHE A 189 13.55 -14.16 11.04
N HIS A 190 12.83 -13.04 11.06
CA HIS A 190 11.56 -12.83 10.38
C HIS A 190 11.52 -11.44 9.75
N ALA A 191 10.82 -11.28 8.64
CA ALA A 191 10.52 -9.97 8.07
C ALA A 191 9.02 -9.69 8.15
N ILE A 192 8.64 -8.43 8.41
CA ILE A 192 7.23 -7.98 8.45
C ILE A 192 7.03 -6.70 7.63
N GLY A 193 5.79 -6.45 7.22
CA GLY A 193 5.42 -5.32 6.36
C GLY A 193 6.17 -5.35 5.03
N ASP A 194 6.48 -4.17 4.48
CA ASP A 194 7.17 -4.03 3.19
C ASP A 194 8.60 -4.65 3.15
N ALA A 195 9.16 -5.02 4.32
CA ALA A 195 10.40 -5.75 4.42
C ALA A 195 10.23 -7.24 4.06
N HIS A 196 9.00 -7.76 4.05
CA HIS A 196 8.63 -9.11 3.59
C HIS A 196 7.84 -9.04 2.29
N THR A 197 6.66 -8.41 2.33
CA THR A 197 5.75 -8.25 1.19
C THR A 197 5.33 -6.79 1.08
N CYS A 198 5.67 -6.17 -0.04
CA CYS A 198 5.33 -4.79 -0.37
C CYS A 198 4.30 -4.80 -1.49
N THR A 199 3.17 -4.13 -1.30
CA THR A 199 2.26 -3.80 -2.41
C THR A 199 2.48 -2.35 -2.81
N ASN A 200 2.21 -2.01 -4.07
CA ASN A 200 2.22 -0.62 -4.46
C ASN A 200 1.20 0.19 -3.62
N PRO A 201 1.49 1.46 -3.33
CA PRO A 201 0.71 2.22 -2.34
C PRO A 201 -0.67 2.67 -2.84
N LEU A 202 -1.06 2.39 -4.10
CA LEU A 202 -2.27 2.93 -4.70
C LEU A 202 -3.56 2.51 -3.99
N TYR A 203 -3.54 1.34 -3.37
CA TYR A 203 -4.72 0.74 -2.75
C TYR A 203 -4.75 0.92 -1.22
N GLY A 204 -3.80 1.66 -0.64
CA GLY A 204 -3.81 1.96 0.80
C GLY A 204 -3.62 0.75 1.73
N ARG A 205 -3.03 -0.36 1.25
CA ARG A 205 -3.01 -1.65 1.97
C ARG A 205 -1.83 -1.83 2.93
N GLY A 206 -0.71 -1.15 2.70
CA GLY A 206 0.58 -1.48 3.32
C GLY A 206 0.59 -1.48 4.85
N CYS A 207 -0.02 -0.46 5.49
CA CYS A 207 -0.08 -0.40 6.95
C CYS A 207 -0.91 -1.53 7.54
N SER A 208 -2.06 -1.84 6.94
CA SER A 208 -2.92 -2.94 7.39
C SER A 208 -2.24 -4.29 7.24
N LEU A 209 -1.59 -4.55 6.09
CA LEU A 209 -0.85 -5.79 5.86
C LEU A 209 0.35 -5.94 6.81
N ALA A 210 1.07 -4.86 7.10
CA ALA A 210 2.15 -4.88 8.09
C ALA A 210 1.65 -5.27 9.49
N MET A 211 0.48 -4.77 9.89
CA MET A 211 -0.15 -5.14 11.16
C MET A 211 -0.65 -6.59 11.17
N VAL A 212 -1.24 -7.06 10.07
CA VAL A 212 -1.62 -8.48 9.91
C VAL A 212 -0.39 -9.36 10.08
N GLN A 213 0.71 -9.07 9.39
CA GLN A 213 1.96 -9.82 9.53
C GLN A 213 2.52 -9.82 10.95
N ALA A 214 2.47 -8.68 11.64
CA ALA A 214 2.92 -8.58 13.04
C ALA A 214 2.09 -9.50 13.96
N VAL A 215 0.77 -9.56 13.78
CA VAL A 215 -0.13 -10.45 14.54
C VAL A 215 0.15 -11.92 14.19
N LEU A 216 0.27 -12.26 12.90
CA LEU A 216 0.58 -13.63 12.47
C LEU A 216 1.91 -14.14 13.05
N LEU A 217 2.93 -13.28 13.10
CA LEU A 217 4.21 -13.64 13.72
C LEU A 217 4.08 -13.80 15.23
N ALA A 218 3.31 -12.95 15.91
CA ALA A 218 3.04 -13.08 17.34
C ALA A 218 2.32 -14.40 17.65
N ASP A 219 1.30 -14.77 16.87
CA ASP A 219 0.55 -16.01 17.02
C ASP A 219 1.45 -17.24 16.78
N ALA A 220 2.25 -17.23 15.71
CA ALA A 220 3.20 -18.31 15.42
C ALA A 220 4.27 -18.44 16.51
N THR A 221 4.67 -17.33 17.14
CA THR A 221 5.60 -17.32 18.27
C THR A 221 4.97 -17.90 19.53
N ALA A 222 3.72 -17.53 19.82
CA ALA A 222 2.99 -18.04 20.99
C ALA A 222 2.67 -19.53 20.87
N ALA A 223 2.35 -20.01 19.67
CA ALA A 223 2.07 -21.42 19.41
C ALA A 223 3.31 -22.31 19.47
N ASN A 224 4.49 -21.76 19.17
CA ASN A 224 5.74 -22.52 19.02
C ASN A 224 6.87 -22.01 19.93
N PRO A 225 6.69 -22.04 21.27
CA PRO A 225 7.70 -21.57 22.21
C PRO A 225 8.94 -22.45 22.14
N GLY A 226 10.11 -21.85 21.90
CA GLY A 226 11.38 -22.56 21.83
C GLY A 226 11.61 -23.36 20.54
N ASP A 227 10.69 -23.33 19.57
CA ASP A 227 10.84 -23.99 18.28
C ASP A 227 10.95 -22.96 17.13
N PRO A 228 12.18 -22.54 16.78
CA PRO A 228 12.38 -21.57 15.71
C PRO A 228 12.01 -22.09 14.32
N HIS A 229 12.10 -23.40 14.09
CA HIS A 229 11.76 -24.01 12.81
C HIS A 229 10.25 -23.98 12.61
N ARG A 230 9.50 -24.51 13.59
CA ARG A 230 8.04 -24.54 13.48
C ARG A 230 7.40 -23.15 13.43
N ARG A 231 7.96 -22.20 14.18
CA ARG A 231 7.55 -20.79 14.11
C ARG A 231 7.69 -20.23 12.70
N ALA A 232 8.81 -20.47 12.01
CA ALA A 232 9.04 -19.99 10.65
C ALA A 232 8.11 -20.65 9.63
N VAL A 233 7.91 -21.97 9.73
CA VAL A 233 6.95 -22.71 8.89
C VAL A 233 5.54 -22.15 9.04
N ASP A 234 5.05 -22.03 10.28
CA ASP A 234 3.68 -21.57 10.53
C ASP A 234 3.48 -20.11 10.13
N TYR A 235 4.48 -19.24 10.34
CA TYR A 235 4.43 -17.83 9.93
C TYR A 235 4.40 -17.65 8.41
N GLU A 236 5.29 -18.32 7.67
CA GLU A 236 5.33 -18.20 6.20
C GLU A 236 4.08 -18.82 5.57
N ALA A 237 3.56 -19.94 6.11
CA ALA A 237 2.29 -20.51 5.69
C ALA A 237 1.10 -19.56 5.93
N ALA A 238 1.11 -18.82 7.04
CA ALA A 238 0.10 -17.81 7.31
C ALA A 238 0.22 -16.59 6.37
N CYS A 239 1.43 -16.10 6.11
CA CYS A 239 1.65 -15.02 5.15
C CYS A 239 1.18 -15.40 3.74
N LYS A 240 1.46 -16.63 3.31
CA LYS A 240 1.00 -17.15 2.01
C LYS A 240 -0.53 -17.13 1.88
N ARG A 241 -1.25 -17.36 2.98
CA ARG A 241 -2.71 -17.38 2.99
C ARG A 241 -3.32 -15.97 3.11
N GLU A 242 -2.79 -15.15 4.00
CA GLU A 242 -3.44 -13.88 4.41
C GLU A 242 -2.86 -12.64 3.71
N VAL A 243 -1.61 -12.71 3.23
CA VAL A 243 -0.84 -11.54 2.75
C VAL A 243 -0.55 -11.64 1.25
N GLU A 244 -0.01 -12.76 0.79
CA GLU A 244 0.37 -12.93 -0.62
C GLU A 244 -0.76 -12.73 -1.64
N PRO A 245 -2.03 -13.08 -1.38
CA PRO A 245 -3.11 -12.79 -2.33
C PRO A 245 -3.20 -11.30 -2.68
N TRP A 246 -2.82 -10.40 -1.77
CA TRP A 246 -2.83 -8.96 -2.00
C TRP A 246 -1.67 -8.46 -2.86
N PHE A 247 -0.53 -9.17 -2.84
CA PHE A 247 0.53 -8.96 -3.82
C PHE A 247 0.02 -9.31 -5.23
N ASP A 248 -0.60 -10.48 -5.40
CA ASP A 248 -1.11 -10.93 -6.70
C ASP A 248 -2.21 -10.01 -7.24
N VAL A 249 -3.16 -9.63 -6.39
CA VAL A 249 -4.20 -8.65 -6.73
C VAL A 249 -3.57 -7.33 -7.19
N SER A 250 -2.58 -6.82 -6.45
CA SER A 250 -1.94 -5.55 -6.81
C SER A 250 -1.21 -5.65 -8.15
N VAL A 251 -0.50 -6.74 -8.42
CA VAL A 251 0.15 -7.00 -9.73
C VAL A 251 -0.87 -7.09 -10.87
N GLN A 252 -2.01 -7.75 -10.65
CA GLN A 252 -3.07 -7.88 -11.66
C GLN A 252 -3.73 -6.53 -11.95
N MET A 253 -4.06 -5.74 -10.91
CA MET A 253 -4.66 -4.41 -11.07
C MET A 253 -3.71 -3.43 -11.76
N ASP A 254 -2.40 -3.51 -11.48
CA ASP A 254 -1.40 -2.68 -12.17
C ASP A 254 -1.32 -3.04 -13.67
N LYS A 255 -1.35 -4.34 -14.01
CA LYS A 255 -1.39 -4.80 -15.42
C LYS A 255 -2.65 -4.35 -16.15
N ALA A 256 -3.78 -4.26 -15.45
CA ALA A 256 -5.04 -3.76 -16.00
C ALA A 256 -5.04 -2.23 -16.21
N GLY A 257 -3.93 -1.55 -15.89
CA GLY A 257 -3.75 -0.13 -16.13
C GLY A 257 -4.07 0.76 -14.93
N ALA A 258 -4.19 0.17 -13.72
CA ALA A 258 -4.49 0.85 -12.47
C ALA A 258 -5.69 1.80 -12.65
N ASP A 259 -6.90 1.31 -12.44
CA ASP A 259 -8.10 2.13 -12.24
C ASP A 259 -8.84 1.38 -11.10
N PRO A 260 -9.29 2.04 -10.02
CA PRO A 260 -10.19 1.38 -9.06
C PRO A 260 -11.51 0.97 -9.72
N THR A 261 -11.88 1.62 -10.84
CA THR A 261 -12.89 1.18 -11.82
C THR A 261 -12.31 0.34 -12.97
N GLY A 262 -11.01 0.08 -12.94
CA GLY A 262 -10.23 -1.07 -13.44
C GLY A 262 -10.30 -1.50 -14.88
N PHE A 263 -11.21 -0.93 -15.65
CA PHE A 263 -11.51 -1.40 -16.98
C PHE A 263 -11.36 -0.26 -17.93
N VAL A 264 -10.28 -0.32 -18.69
CA VAL A 264 -10.32 0.22 -20.04
C VAL A 264 -11.57 -0.39 -20.68
N ALA A 265 -12.60 0.44 -20.90
CA ALA A 265 -13.78 0.08 -21.66
C ALA A 265 -13.38 0.01 -23.14
N ASP A 266 -12.44 -0.87 -23.46
CA ASP A 266 -12.14 -1.24 -24.83
C ASP A 266 -12.40 -2.75 -24.93
N GLY A 267 -13.69 -3.06 -25.09
CA GLY A 267 -14.24 -4.41 -25.13
C GLY A 267 -15.28 -4.72 -24.04
N GLY A 268 -16.13 -5.72 -24.30
CA GLY A 268 -17.27 -6.06 -23.45
C GLY A 268 -16.91 -6.52 -22.02
N ALA A 269 -15.70 -7.03 -21.78
CA ALA A 269 -15.24 -7.39 -20.43
C ALA A 269 -14.97 -6.15 -19.56
N GLY A 270 -14.57 -5.04 -20.19
CA GLY A 270 -14.32 -3.79 -19.51
C GLY A 270 -15.58 -3.15 -18.94
N ASN A 271 -16.60 -3.05 -19.78
CA ASN A 271 -17.90 -2.51 -19.41
C ASN A 271 -18.55 -3.30 -18.26
N ARG A 272 -18.38 -4.62 -18.23
CA ARG A 272 -19.03 -5.51 -17.24
C ARG A 272 -18.58 -5.31 -15.80
N MET A 273 -17.31 -5.07 -15.56
CA MET A 273 -16.82 -4.91 -14.18
C MET A 273 -16.88 -3.45 -13.72
N ALA A 274 -16.79 -2.49 -14.64
CA ALA A 274 -17.16 -1.11 -14.32
C ALA A 274 -18.64 -1.02 -13.87
N ALA A 275 -19.54 -1.76 -14.53
CA ALA A 275 -20.94 -1.91 -14.10
C ALA A 275 -21.09 -2.49 -12.69
N LEU A 276 -20.21 -3.43 -12.28
CA LEU A 276 -20.22 -3.96 -10.91
C LEU A 276 -19.87 -2.90 -9.86
N PHE A 277 -18.92 -2.02 -10.14
CA PHE A 277 -18.60 -0.90 -9.26
C PHE A 277 -19.74 0.12 -9.15
N VAL A 278 -20.42 0.41 -10.27
CA VAL A 278 -21.61 1.26 -10.27
C VAL A 278 -22.74 0.60 -9.48
N ALA A 279 -23.01 -0.68 -9.72
CA ALA A 279 -24.04 -1.44 -9.03
C ALA A 279 -23.81 -1.48 -7.52
N ALA A 280 -22.55 -1.59 -7.08
CA ALA A 280 -22.17 -1.63 -5.66
C ALA A 280 -22.67 -0.44 -4.84
N ALA A 281 -22.92 0.72 -5.47
CA ALA A 281 -23.45 1.90 -4.79
C ALA A 281 -24.91 1.72 -4.32
N THR A 282 -25.66 0.83 -4.96
CA THR A 282 -27.10 0.62 -4.68
C THR A 282 -27.47 -0.82 -4.36
N ASP A 283 -26.63 -1.78 -4.79
CA ASP A 283 -26.84 -3.20 -4.58
C ASP A 283 -26.15 -3.67 -3.28
N PRO A 284 -26.89 -4.06 -2.24
CA PRO A 284 -26.31 -4.36 -0.93
C PRO A 284 -25.48 -5.66 -0.91
N ILE A 285 -25.71 -6.59 -1.85
CA ILE A 285 -24.94 -7.84 -1.95
C ILE A 285 -23.57 -7.53 -2.54
N ILE A 286 -23.56 -6.88 -3.71
CA ILE A 286 -22.32 -6.51 -4.40
C ILE A 286 -21.54 -5.47 -3.57
N GLY A 287 -22.23 -4.45 -3.07
CA GLY A 287 -21.63 -3.40 -2.23
C GLY A 287 -20.93 -3.94 -1.00
N ARG A 288 -21.55 -4.91 -0.29
CA ARG A 288 -20.92 -5.56 0.86
C ARG A 288 -19.73 -6.42 0.44
N GLY A 289 -19.85 -7.18 -0.65
CA GLY A 289 -18.76 -7.99 -1.19
C GLY A 289 -17.52 -7.14 -1.51
N LEU A 290 -17.70 -6.06 -2.27
CA LEU A 290 -16.61 -5.14 -2.62
C LEU A 290 -16.05 -4.39 -1.41
N ALA A 291 -16.90 -3.96 -0.48
CA ALA A 291 -16.46 -3.33 0.76
C ALA A 291 -15.55 -4.26 1.58
N ARG A 292 -15.90 -5.55 1.69
CA ARG A 292 -15.06 -6.55 2.36
C ARG A 292 -13.73 -6.74 1.63
N PHE A 293 -13.76 -6.83 0.30
CA PHE A 293 -12.55 -6.94 -0.52
C PHE A 293 -11.60 -5.75 -0.36
N TRP A 294 -12.11 -4.52 -0.47
CA TRP A 294 -11.27 -3.31 -0.32
C TRP A 294 -10.69 -3.15 1.09
N ASN A 295 -11.40 -3.64 2.11
CA ASN A 295 -10.95 -3.62 3.50
C ASN A 295 -10.17 -4.87 3.91
N LEU A 296 -9.73 -5.70 2.95
CA LEU A 296 -8.91 -6.89 3.17
C LEU A 296 -9.57 -7.99 4.01
N LEU A 297 -10.91 -8.00 4.07
CA LEU A 297 -11.71 -8.95 4.85
C LEU A 297 -12.19 -10.16 4.03
N ALA A 298 -12.00 -10.12 2.71
CA ALA A 298 -12.30 -11.21 1.79
C ALA A 298 -11.31 -11.16 0.62
N THR A 299 -10.60 -12.26 0.40
CA THR A 299 -9.75 -12.42 -0.78
C THR A 299 -10.61 -12.64 -2.03
N PRO A 300 -10.06 -12.52 -3.25
CA PRO A 300 -10.75 -12.94 -4.46
C PRO A 300 -11.23 -14.39 -4.39
N ALA A 301 -10.44 -15.29 -3.80
CA ALA A 301 -10.82 -16.68 -3.64
C ALA A 301 -12.05 -16.83 -2.73
N ASP A 302 -12.12 -16.11 -1.61
CA ASP A 302 -13.27 -16.13 -0.71
C ASP A 302 -14.54 -15.64 -1.41
N MET A 303 -14.43 -14.56 -2.20
CA MET A 303 -15.56 -14.04 -2.98
C MET A 303 -16.10 -15.08 -3.98
N MET A 304 -15.24 -15.94 -4.52
CA MET A 304 -15.65 -17.03 -5.44
C MET A 304 -16.36 -18.20 -4.73
N THR A 305 -16.38 -18.21 -3.39
CA THR A 305 -17.14 -19.21 -2.62
C THR A 305 -18.54 -18.73 -2.22
N ASP A 306 -18.81 -17.43 -2.35
CA ASP A 306 -20.09 -16.83 -2.04
C ASP A 306 -21.04 -16.94 -3.25
N GLY A 307 -21.88 -17.99 -3.23
CA GLY A 307 -22.82 -18.25 -4.32
C GLY A 307 -23.86 -17.15 -4.53
N GLU A 308 -24.26 -16.44 -3.48
CA GLU A 308 -25.21 -15.33 -3.58
C GLU A 308 -24.56 -14.13 -4.28
N LEU A 309 -23.34 -13.77 -3.84
CA LEU A 309 -22.54 -12.73 -4.48
C LEU A 309 -22.27 -13.05 -5.96
N LEU A 310 -21.83 -14.28 -6.27
CA LEU A 310 -21.53 -14.69 -7.63
C LEU A 310 -22.75 -14.62 -8.55
N ASN A 311 -23.91 -15.11 -8.09
CA ASN A 311 -25.15 -15.02 -8.85
C ASN A 311 -25.51 -13.56 -9.12
N ARG A 312 -25.41 -12.70 -8.11
CA ARG A 312 -25.77 -11.30 -8.27
C ARG A 312 -24.81 -10.53 -9.17
N MET A 313 -23.51 -10.81 -9.06
CA MET A 313 -22.50 -10.27 -9.98
C MET A 313 -22.77 -10.73 -11.42
N ALA A 314 -23.14 -11.99 -11.64
CA ALA A 314 -23.45 -12.51 -12.96
C ALA A 314 -24.68 -11.82 -13.59
N GLU A 315 -25.71 -11.52 -12.80
CA GLU A 315 -26.89 -10.76 -13.27
C GLU A 315 -26.53 -9.35 -13.74
N VAL A 316 -25.69 -8.63 -12.98
CA VAL A 316 -25.19 -7.30 -13.40
C VAL A 316 -24.34 -7.40 -14.65
N MET A 317 -23.42 -8.36 -14.70
CA MET A 317 -22.55 -8.59 -15.85
C MET A 317 -23.31 -9.02 -17.12
N ALA A 318 -24.49 -9.63 -16.99
CA ALA A 318 -25.35 -9.98 -18.12
C ALA A 318 -26.06 -8.76 -18.73
N ASN A 319 -26.23 -7.68 -17.97
CA ASN A 319 -26.86 -6.43 -18.42
C ASN A 319 -26.09 -5.20 -17.90
N PRO A 320 -24.84 -4.98 -18.36
CA PRO A 320 -24.01 -3.89 -17.88
C PRO A 320 -24.57 -2.51 -18.21
N ASP A 321 -25.36 -2.39 -19.29
CA ASP A 321 -25.96 -1.12 -19.72
C ASP A 321 -27.02 -0.60 -18.73
N ALA A 322 -27.53 -1.45 -17.83
CA ALA A 322 -28.37 -1.01 -16.71
C ALA A 322 -27.60 -0.25 -15.62
N TYR A 323 -26.26 -0.29 -15.66
CA TYR A 323 -25.36 0.35 -14.71
C TYR A 323 -24.31 1.18 -15.45
N PRO A 324 -24.73 2.24 -16.16
CA PRO A 324 -23.81 3.04 -16.97
C PRO A 324 -22.76 3.71 -16.08
N VAL A 325 -21.50 3.65 -16.53
CA VAL A 325 -20.39 4.31 -15.84
C VAL A 325 -20.56 5.83 -15.96
N PRO A 326 -20.59 6.58 -14.85
CA PRO A 326 -20.65 8.03 -14.89
C PRO A 326 -19.46 8.63 -15.66
N GLU A 327 -19.67 9.79 -16.29
CA GLU A 327 -18.56 10.53 -16.88
C GLU A 327 -17.55 10.93 -15.80
N ARG A 328 -16.26 10.90 -16.15
CA ARG A 328 -15.19 11.33 -15.24
C ARG A 328 -15.26 12.84 -15.06
N GLU A 329 -15.50 13.28 -13.83
CA GLU A 329 -15.48 14.70 -13.48
C GLU A 329 -14.06 15.22 -13.35
N GLY A 330 -13.76 16.36 -13.98
CA GLY A 330 -12.49 17.07 -13.87
C GLY A 330 -11.92 17.54 -15.21
N PRO A 331 -10.77 18.22 -15.19
CA PRO A 331 -10.14 18.73 -16.41
C PRO A 331 -9.54 17.60 -17.25
N SER A 332 -9.52 17.78 -18.57
CA SER A 332 -8.64 16.99 -19.44
C SER A 332 -7.16 17.28 -19.14
N ARG A 333 -6.26 16.41 -19.60
CA ARG A 333 -4.80 16.60 -19.44
C ARG A 333 -4.35 17.97 -19.95
N THR A 334 -4.83 18.37 -21.13
CA THR A 334 -4.49 19.66 -21.75
C THR A 334 -4.99 20.84 -20.94
N GLN A 335 -6.22 20.77 -20.42
CA GLN A 335 -6.76 21.84 -19.57
C GLN A 335 -6.02 21.94 -18.24
N LEU A 336 -5.65 20.81 -17.64
CA LEU A 336 -4.85 20.81 -16.42
C LEU A 336 -3.50 21.47 -16.68
N LEU A 337 -2.74 21.01 -17.68
CA LEU A 337 -1.43 21.59 -18.01
C LEU A 337 -1.49 23.10 -18.27
N ALA A 338 -2.47 23.58 -19.04
CA ALA A 338 -2.66 25.00 -19.29
C ALA A 338 -2.92 25.78 -17.98
N THR A 339 -3.63 25.17 -17.02
CA THR A 339 -3.84 25.75 -15.68
C THR A 339 -2.53 25.82 -14.90
N LEU A 340 -1.67 24.80 -15.01
CA LEU A 340 -0.40 24.74 -14.28
C LEU A 340 0.65 25.71 -14.85
N GLU A 341 0.65 25.93 -16.18
CA GLU A 341 1.55 26.88 -16.84
C GLU A 341 1.23 28.34 -16.51
N ALA A 342 -0.03 28.63 -16.18
CA ALA A 342 -0.49 29.96 -15.84
C ALA A 342 -0.24 30.35 -14.36
N ALA A 343 0.17 29.40 -13.51
CA ALA A 343 0.36 29.55 -12.07
C ALA A 343 1.83 29.83 -11.71
#